data_AF-A0A349DYR0-F1
#
_entry.id   AF-A0A349DYR0-F1
#
_cell.length_a   1.000
_cell.length_b   1.000
_cell.length_c   1.000
_cell.angle_alpha   90.00
_cell.angle_beta   90.00
_cell.angle_gamma   90.00
#
_symmetry.space_group_name_H-M   'P 1'
#
loop_
_entity.id
_entity.type
_entity.pdbx_description
1 polymer ?
#
loop_
_entity_poly.entity_id
_entity_poly.type
_entity_poly.pdbx_seq_one_letter_code
_entity_poly.pdbx_strand_id
1 'polypeptide(L)'
;MSDIDAFLIKTAESLQKQLSSELEVTEVASAPVTSSYEDLVQWLTPYIQRLLNDHFEKLLQLLYRVDVSENLFKEAIGQPNPDAIASSIARLVVDRQIQKMQIRAKYSQF
;
A
#
# COMPACT_ATOMS: atom_id res chain seq x y z
N MET A 1 -16.68 -15.98 -4.08
CA MET A 1 -15.70 -14.90 -3.88
C MET A 1 -16.48 -13.70 -3.39
N SER A 2 -16.15 -13.17 -2.22
CA SER A 2 -16.82 -12.00 -1.66
C SER A 2 -16.42 -10.73 -2.43
N ASP A 3 -17.22 -9.66 -2.32
CA ASP A 3 -16.83 -8.35 -2.89
C ASP A 3 -15.50 -7.85 -2.30
N ILE A 4 -15.23 -8.20 -1.03
CA ILE A 4 -13.98 -7.87 -0.33
C ILE A 4 -12.80 -8.59 -0.98
N ASP A 5 -12.93 -9.87 -1.30
CA ASP A 5 -11.87 -10.65 -1.95
C ASP A 5 -11.51 -10.04 -3.31
N ALA A 6 -12.51 -9.62 -4.09
CA ALA A 6 -12.30 -8.98 -5.38
C ALA A 6 -11.60 -7.62 -5.27
N PHE A 7 -11.87 -6.86 -4.21
CA PHE A 7 -11.17 -5.60 -3.95
C PHE A 7 -9.72 -5.81 -3.52
N LEU A 8 -9.44 -6.84 -2.72
CA LEU A 8 -8.08 -7.15 -2.28
C LEU A 8 -7.18 -7.57 -3.45
N ILE A 9 -7.67 -8.42 -4.35
CA ILE A 9 -6.94 -8.83 -5.56
C ILE A 9 -6.64 -7.61 -6.45
N LYS A 10 -7.65 -6.79 -6.76
CA LYS A 10 -7.47 -5.57 -7.57
C LYS A 10 -6.54 -4.56 -6.90
N THR A 11 -6.56 -4.51 -5.58
CA THR A 11 -5.65 -3.65 -4.80
C THR A 11 -4.21 -4.13 -4.95
N ALA A 12 -3.97 -5.43 -4.81
CA ALA A 12 -2.64 -6.02 -4.98
C ALA A 12 -2.08 -5.74 -6.39
N GLU A 13 -2.89 -5.94 -7.44
CA GLU A 13 -2.52 -5.64 -8.83
C GLU A 13 -2.20 -4.15 -9.04
N SER A 14 -3.04 -3.25 -8.50
CA SER A 14 -2.84 -1.80 -8.60
C SER A 14 -1.54 -1.37 -7.92
N LEU A 15 -1.27 -1.90 -6.71
CA LEU A 15 -0.06 -1.60 -5.96
C LEU A 15 1.18 -2.11 -6.68
N GLN A 16 1.16 -3.34 -7.21
CA GLN A 16 2.30 -3.89 -7.96
C GLN A 16 2.63 -3.00 -9.16
N LYS A 17 1.61 -2.58 -9.93
CA LYS A 17 1.83 -1.68 -11.07
C LYS A 17 2.48 -0.37 -10.63
N GLN A 18 2.00 0.26 -9.55
CA GLN A 18 2.57 1.51 -9.03
C GLN A 18 4.02 1.34 -8.59
N LEU A 19 4.34 0.28 -7.83
CA LEU A 19 5.69 0.00 -7.38
C LEU A 19 6.65 -0.22 -8.57
N SER A 20 6.22 -0.99 -9.58
CA SER A 20 7.03 -1.28 -10.77
C SER A 20 7.22 -0.08 -11.67
N SER A 21 6.20 0.76 -11.88
CA SER A 21 6.29 1.89 -12.80
C SER A 21 6.90 3.16 -12.21
N GLU A 22 6.75 3.39 -10.90
CA GLU A 22 7.05 4.71 -10.32
C GLU A 22 8.31 4.73 -9.47
N LEU A 23 8.74 3.58 -8.96
CA LEU A 23 9.86 3.51 -8.03
C LEU A 23 11.13 2.92 -8.65
N GLU A 24 11.07 2.46 -9.92
CA GLU A 24 12.14 1.74 -10.61
C GLU A 24 12.67 0.55 -9.78
N VAL A 25 11.80 -0.06 -8.97
CA VAL A 25 12.16 -1.21 -8.16
C VAL A 25 12.21 -2.41 -9.10
N THR A 26 13.44 -2.81 -9.45
CA THR A 26 13.73 -3.86 -10.43
C THR A 26 13.27 -5.26 -9.99
N GLU A 27 12.91 -5.41 -8.70
CA GLU A 27 12.47 -6.66 -8.09
C GLU A 27 11.17 -6.45 -7.28
N VAL A 28 10.13 -5.92 -7.91
CA VAL A 28 8.79 -6.05 -7.32
C VAL A 28 8.34 -7.49 -7.56
N ALA A 29 8.43 -8.32 -6.52
CA ALA A 29 7.82 -9.64 -6.51
C ALA A 29 6.35 -9.53 -6.92
N SER A 30 5.87 -10.50 -7.70
CA SER A 30 4.48 -10.53 -8.15
C SER A 30 3.51 -10.29 -7.01
N ALA A 31 2.45 -9.51 -7.28
CA ALA A 31 1.38 -9.33 -6.32
C ALA A 31 0.88 -10.71 -5.85
N PRO A 32 0.62 -10.88 -4.54
CA PRO A 32 0.04 -12.11 -4.07
C PRO A 32 -1.38 -12.23 -4.64
N VAL A 33 -1.71 -13.39 -5.19
CA VAL A 33 -3.12 -13.74 -5.47
C VAL A 33 -3.74 -14.16 -4.14
N THR A 34 -4.11 -13.16 -3.33
CA THR A 34 -4.65 -13.37 -1.99
C THR A 34 -5.91 -12.55 -1.76
N SER A 35 -6.85 -13.14 -1.02
CA SER A 35 -8.00 -12.46 -0.44
C SER A 35 -7.79 -12.09 1.03
N SER A 36 -6.54 -12.15 1.52
CA SER A 36 -6.15 -11.78 2.88
C SER A 36 -5.55 -10.39 2.90
N TYR A 37 -6.11 -9.54 3.75
CA TYR A 37 -5.58 -8.21 4.03
C TYR A 37 -4.16 -8.28 4.59
N GLU A 38 -3.91 -9.20 5.53
CA GLU A 38 -2.60 -9.32 6.19
C GLU A 38 -1.52 -9.79 5.21
N ASP A 39 -1.84 -10.68 4.28
CA ASP A 39 -0.88 -11.13 3.27
C ASP A 39 -0.44 -9.97 2.36
N LEU A 40 -1.37 -9.09 2.04
CA LEU A 40 -1.09 -7.90 1.23
C LEU A 40 -0.23 -6.89 2.00
N VAL A 41 -0.50 -6.69 3.30
CA VAL A 41 0.34 -5.87 4.18
C VAL A 41 1.75 -6.46 4.29
N GLN A 42 1.86 -7.77 4.51
CA GLN A 42 3.15 -8.47 4.62
C GLN A 42 3.96 -8.38 3.32
N TRP A 43 3.30 -8.53 2.17
CA TRP A 43 3.93 -8.36 0.86
C TRP A 43 4.41 -6.91 0.65
N LEU A 44 3.64 -5.91 1.06
CA LEU A 44 3.99 -4.50 0.86
C LEU A 44 5.09 -4.01 1.82
N THR A 45 5.11 -4.53 3.04
CA THR A 45 6.02 -4.11 4.13
C THR A 45 7.50 -4.03 3.73
N PRO A 46 8.14 -5.04 3.09
CA PRO A 46 9.56 -4.96 2.72
C PRO A 46 9.84 -3.83 1.72
N TYR A 47 8.90 -3.48 0.83
CA TYR A 47 9.07 -2.34 -0.08
C TYR A 47 9.02 -1.02 0.67
N ILE A 48 8.06 -0.88 1.58
CA ILE A 48 7.95 0.30 2.43
C ILE A 48 9.21 0.46 3.30
N GLN A 49 9.74 -0.64 3.86
CA GLN A 49 10.98 -0.63 4.62
C GLN A 49 12.16 -0.12 3.77
N ARG A 50 12.29 -0.62 2.53
CA ARG A 50 13.33 -0.16 1.61
C ARG A 50 13.18 1.32 1.25
N LEU A 51 11.95 1.78 0.98
CA LEU A 51 11.72 3.19 0.70
C LEU A 51 12.00 4.07 1.91
N LEU A 52 11.64 3.61 3.10
CA LEU A 52 11.92 4.31 4.35
C LEU A 52 13.42 4.48 4.59
N ASN A 53 14.20 3.43 4.33
CA ASN A 53 15.64 3.41 4.61
C ASN A 53 16.48 4.09 3.52
N ASP A 54 16.17 3.81 2.25
CA ASP A 54 17.06 4.11 1.13
C ASP A 54 16.50 5.18 0.19
N HIS A 55 15.19 5.40 0.18
CA HIS A 55 14.50 6.20 -0.83
C HIS A 55 13.34 7.03 -0.27
N PHE A 56 13.59 7.80 0.79
CA PHE A 56 12.54 8.50 1.54
C PHE A 56 11.68 9.45 0.69
N GLU A 57 12.28 10.16 -0.27
CA GLU A 57 11.54 11.02 -1.19
C GLU A 57 10.52 10.23 -2.01
N LYS A 58 10.89 9.03 -2.47
CA LYS A 58 10.00 8.14 -3.20
C LYS A 58 8.88 7.58 -2.30
N LEU A 59 9.15 7.36 -1.00
CA LEU A 59 8.10 7.04 -0.02
C LEU A 59 7.06 8.15 0.05
N LEU A 60 7.49 9.40 0.21
CA LEU A 60 6.57 10.55 0.27
C LEU A 60 5.74 10.69 -1.01
N GLN A 61 6.35 10.49 -2.18
CA GLN A 61 5.64 10.50 -3.47
C GLN A 61 4.56 9.41 -3.54
N LEU A 62 4.86 8.19 -3.08
CA LEU A 62 3.88 7.10 -3.00
C LEU A 62 2.70 7.50 -2.10
N LEU A 63 2.98 7.96 -0.88
CA LEU A 63 1.96 8.33 0.11
C LEU A 63 1.04 9.44 -0.40
N TYR A 64 1.58 10.45 -1.06
CA TYR A 64 0.80 11.52 -1.67
C TYR A 64 -0.13 10.99 -2.78
N ARG A 65 0.37 10.11 -3.65
CA ARG A 65 -0.42 9.55 -4.78
C ARG A 65 -1.52 8.61 -4.32
N VAL A 66 -1.33 7.92 -3.20
CA VAL A 66 -2.35 7.07 -2.59
C VAL A 66 -3.27 7.83 -1.62
N ASP A 67 -3.07 9.14 -1.48
CA ASP A 67 -3.88 10.05 -0.65
C ASP A 67 -3.83 9.66 0.85
N VAL A 68 -2.66 9.24 1.34
CA VAL A 68 -2.41 9.02 2.78
C VAL A 68 -2.18 10.37 3.46
N SER A 69 -2.91 10.63 4.54
CA SER A 69 -2.76 11.88 5.28
C SER A 69 -1.39 11.99 5.95
N GLU A 70 -0.80 13.18 5.93
CA GLU A 70 0.48 13.45 6.60
C GLU A 70 0.44 13.17 8.11
N ASN A 71 -0.71 13.42 8.76
CA ASN A 71 -0.89 13.16 10.19
C ASN A 71 -0.79 11.66 10.52
N LEU A 72 -1.51 10.80 9.79
CA LEU A 72 -1.41 9.35 9.94
C LEU A 72 0.00 8.83 9.65
N PHE A 73 0.69 9.42 8.67
CA PHE A 73 2.09 9.08 8.40
C PHE A 73 3.00 9.45 9.58
N LYS A 74 2.85 10.66 10.15
CA LYS A 74 3.58 11.12 11.34
C LYS A 74 3.34 10.21 12.55
N GLU A 75 2.10 9.77 12.75
CA GLU A 75 1.76 8.81 13.80
C GLU A 75 2.45 7.46 13.58
N ALA A 76 2.49 6.97 12.34
CA ALA A 76 3.13 5.70 12.01
C ALA A 76 4.66 5.73 12.24
N ILE A 77 5.35 6.81 11.90
CA ILE A 77 6.80 6.95 12.14
C ILE A 77 7.14 7.30 13.59
N GLY A 78 6.19 7.87 14.35
CA GLY A 78 6.34 8.20 15.76
C GLY A 78 6.18 7.01 16.71
N GLN A 79 5.94 5.80 16.17
CA GLN A 79 5.77 4.60 16.99
C GLN A 79 7.07 4.23 17.72
N PRO A 80 6.97 3.75 18.98
CA PRO A 80 8.14 3.40 19.79
C PRO A 80 8.85 2.13 19.31
N ASN A 81 8.21 1.31 18.47
CA ASN A 81 8.80 0.10 17.90
C ASN A 81 9.22 0.35 16.44
N PRO A 82 10.54 0.52 16.16
CA PRO A 82 11.04 0.75 14.81
C PRO A 82 10.66 -0.36 13.83
N ASP A 83 10.62 -1.61 14.28
CA ASP A 83 10.30 -2.78 13.45
C ASP A 83 8.84 -2.76 12.97
N ALA A 84 7.97 -2.00 13.65
CA ALA A 84 6.56 -1.88 13.29
C ALA A 84 6.27 -0.71 12.33
N ILE A 85 7.19 0.24 12.15
CA ILE A 85 6.95 1.47 11.37
C ILE A 85 6.61 1.12 9.91
N ALA A 86 7.41 0.29 9.25
CA ALA A 86 7.17 -0.07 7.85
C ALA A 86 5.84 -0.80 7.66
N SER A 87 5.50 -1.73 8.55
CA SER A 87 4.21 -2.44 8.50
C SER A 87 3.02 -1.51 8.76
N SER A 88 3.18 -0.51 9.64
CA SER A 88 2.15 0.49 9.92
C SER A 88 1.90 1.39 8.72
N ILE A 89 2.96 1.86 8.05
CA ILE A 89 2.82 2.63 6.81
C ILE A 89 2.22 1.76 5.69
N ALA A 90 2.60 0.48 5.59
CA ALA A 90 2.01 -0.46 4.62
C ALA A 90 0.49 -0.61 4.83
N ARG A 91 0.02 -0.71 6.07
CA ARG A 91 -1.43 -0.73 6.39
C ARG A 91 -2.13 0.52 5.89
N LEU A 92 -1.57 1.71 6.15
CA LEU A 92 -2.13 2.98 5.65
C LEU A 92 -2.27 2.99 4.12
N VAL A 93 -1.26 2.50 3.40
CA VAL A 93 -1.30 2.42 1.93
C VAL A 93 -2.38 1.44 1.45
N VAL A 94 -2.45 0.24 2.06
CA VAL A 94 -3.42 -0.79 1.69
C VAL A 94 -4.85 -0.32 1.96
N ASP A 95 -5.11 0.24 3.15
CA ASP A 95 -6.43 0.76 3.53
C ASP A 95 -6.94 1.79 2.53
N ARG A 96 -6.07 2.73 2.13
CA ARG A 96 -6.43 3.79 1.17
C ARG A 96 -6.68 3.23 -0.22
N GLN A 97 -5.92 2.25 -0.68
CA GLN A 97 -6.20 1.61 -1.96
C GLN A 97 -7.50 0.80 -1.95
N ILE A 98 -7.79 0.06 -0.89
CA ILE A 98 -9.07 -0.66 -0.76
C ILE A 98 -10.23 0.33 -0.80
N GLN A 99 -10.15 1.41 -0.02
CA GLN A 99 -11.18 2.46 0.00
C GLN A 99 -11.38 3.08 -1.39
N LYS A 100 -10.29 3.34 -2.13
CA LYS A 100 -10.33 3.85 -3.50
C LYS A 100 -11.06 2.88 -4.45
N MET A 101 -10.82 1.57 -4.32
CA MET A 101 -11.53 0.57 -5.12
C MET A 101 -13.01 0.47 -4.77
N GLN A 102 -13.35 0.54 -3.49
CA GLN A 102 -14.74 0.56 -3.03
C GLN A 102 -15.49 1.79 -3.56
N ILE A 103 -14.88 2.98 -3.48
CA ILE A 103 -15.45 4.23 -4.04
C ILE A 103 -15.65 4.09 -5.55
N ARG A 104 -14.62 3.63 -6.28
CA ARG A 104 -14.73 3.39 -7.72
C ARG A 104 -15.86 2.43 -8.05
N ALA A 105 -15.98 1.30 -7.37
CA ALA A 105 -17.08 0.36 -7.60
C ALA A 105 -18.45 0.97 -7.30
N LYS A 106 -18.56 1.74 -6.21
CA LYS A 106 -19.81 2.42 -5.81
C LYS A 106 -20.27 3.45 -6.84
N TYR A 107 -19.34 4.14 -7.51
CA TYR A 107 -19.66 5.24 -8.44
C TYR A 107 -19.36 4.95 -9.91
N SER A 108 -18.88 3.75 -10.25
CA SER A 108 -18.61 3.34 -11.65
C SER A 108 -19.89 3.01 -12.45
N GLN A 109 -21.07 3.10 -11.84
CA GLN A 109 -22.37 2.93 -12.49
C GLN A 109 -23.14 4.25 -12.71
N PHE A 110 -22.45 5.41 -12.67
CA PHE A 110 -23.01 6.70 -13.10
C PHE A 110 -22.40 7.17 -14.42
#